data_AF-A0A8J7ULH4-F1
#
_entry.id   AF-A0A8J7ULH4-F1
#
_cell.length_a   1.000
_cell.length_b   1.000
_cell.length_c   1.000
_cell.angle_alpha   90.00
_cell.angle_beta   90.00
_cell.angle_gamma   90.00
#
_symmetry.space_group_name_H-M   'P 1'
#
loop_
_entity.id
_entity.type
_entity.pdbx_description
1 polymer ?
#
loop_
_entity_poly.entity_id
_entity_poly.type
_entity_poly.pdbx_seq_one_letter_code
_entity_poly.pdbx_strand_id
1 'polypeptide(L)' 'MNWRSLTVFLNCETQWRIIAAGMTGVLIFLGIDYASARPLLERRRGRLDCAVFDDLRVMERAALPILNAARGDA' A
#
# COMPACT_ATOMS: atom_id res chain seq x y z
N MET A 1 -5.44 13.68 14.22
CA MET A 1 -4.38 14.00 13.23
C MET A 1 -4.10 12.76 12.42
N ASN A 2 -4.52 12.73 11.15
CA ASN A 2 -4.30 11.62 10.19
C ASN A 2 -3.01 11.76 9.37
N TRP A 3 -2.28 12.87 9.55
CA TRP A 3 -1.12 13.23 8.72
C TRP A 3 -0.02 12.17 8.75
N ARG A 4 0.21 11.55 9.91
CA ARG A 4 1.17 10.45 10.05
C ARG A 4 0.76 9.25 9.19
N SER A 5 -0.50 8.81 9.27
CA SER A 5 -1.02 7.69 8.50
C SER A 5 -0.93 7.96 6.99
N LEU A 6 -1.29 9.18 6.56
CA LEU A 6 -1.12 9.62 5.17
C LEU A 6 0.35 9.57 4.73
N THR A 7 1.27 10.08 5.56
CA THR A 7 2.71 10.10 5.24
C THR A 7 3.24 8.68 5.11
N VAL A 8 2.87 7.77 6.00
CA VAL A 8 3.27 6.35 5.94
C VAL A 8 2.72 5.68 4.68
N PHE A 9 1.46 5.93 4.31
CA PHE A 9 0.87 5.41 3.08
C PHE A 9 1.62 5.88 1.83
N LEU A 10 1.95 7.17 1.75
CA LEU A 10 2.72 7.70 0.61
C LEU A 10 4.13 7.11 0.52
N ASN A 11 4.78 6.84 1.65
CA ASN A 11 6.08 6.17 1.67
C ASN A 11 6.03 4.68 1.31
N CYS A 12 4.85 4.07 1.18
CA CYS A 12 4.70 2.69 0.71
C CYS A 12 4.75 2.55 -0.82
N GLU A 13 5.05 3.63 -1.56
CA GLU A 13 5.12 3.64 -3.03
C GLU A 13 5.89 2.44 -3.62
N THR A 14 7.04 2.11 -3.04
CA THR A 14 7.89 1.00 -3.53
C THR A 14 7.53 -0.36 -2.94
N GLN A 15 6.55 -0.42 -2.03
CA GLN A 15 6.18 -1.62 -1.29
C GLN A 15 4.94 -2.32 -1.86
N TRP A 16 4.37 -1.81 -2.96
CA TRP A 16 3.25 -2.44 -3.62
C TRP A 16 3.66 -3.75 -4.29
N ARG A 17 2.89 -4.79 -4.01
CA ARG A 17 2.98 -6.08 -4.70
C ARG A 17 2.24 -5.97 -6.01
N ILE A 18 2.97 -6.14 -7.10
CA ILE A 18 2.46 -6.04 -8.46
C ILE A 18 2.78 -7.34 -9.18
N ILE A 19 1.81 -7.89 -9.90
CA ILE A 19 2.01 -9.02 -10.81
C ILE A 19 1.67 -8.60 -12.23
N ALA A 20 2.37 -9.17 -13.21
CA ALA A 20 1.94 -9.12 -14.60
C ALA A 20 0.95 -10.27 -14.83
N ALA A 21 -0.21 -9.98 -15.41
CA ALA A 21 -1.24 -10.95 -15.74
C ALA A 21 -1.46 -11.03 -17.25
N GLY A 22 -1.61 -12.26 -17.74
CA GLY A 22 -1.86 -12.54 -19.15
C GLY A 22 -0.66 -12.26 -20.06
N MET A 23 -0.84 -12.55 -21.35
CA MET A 23 0.19 -12.32 -22.37
C MET A 23 0.37 -10.84 -22.73
N THR A 24 -0.60 -10.00 -22.39
CA THR A 24 -0.58 -8.56 -22.63
C THR A 24 0.23 -7.78 -21.58
N GLY A 25 0.67 -8.44 -20.49
CA GLY A 25 1.52 -7.80 -19.47
C GLY A 25 0.79 -6.79 -18.58
N VAL A 26 -0.53 -6.89 -18.45
CA VAL A 26 -1.32 -6.00 -17.60
C VAL A 26 -0.84 -6.13 -16.15
N LEU A 27 -0.50 -5.01 -15.53
CA LEU A 27 -0.05 -4.98 -14.14
C LEU A 27 -1.25 -4.93 -13.20
N ILE A 28 -1.32 -5.91 -12.29
CA ILE A 28 -2.33 -5.99 -11.23
C ILE A 28 -1.67 -5.72 -9.89
N PHE A 29 -2.18 -4.73 -9.18
CA PHE A 29 -1.82 -4.42 -7.80
C PHE A 29 -2.58 -5.33 -6.86
N LEU A 30 -1.85 -6.06 -6.01
CA LEU A 30 -2.41 -7.00 -5.04
C LEU A 30 -2.58 -6.39 -3.65
N GLY A 31 -1.79 -5.37 -3.32
CA GLY A 31 -1.73 -4.75 -2.00
C GLY A 31 -0.31 -4.34 -1.62
N ILE A 32 -0.16 -3.70 -0.47
CA ILE A 32 1.10 -3.34 0.16
C ILE A 32 1.71 -4.58 0.81
N ASP A 33 2.99 -4.83 0.58
CA ASP A 33 3.76 -5.79 1.37
C ASP A 33 4.05 -5.22 2.76
N TYR A 34 3.17 -5.53 3.72
CA TYR A 34 3.31 -5.07 5.10
C TYR A 34 4.57 -5.56 5.79
N ALA A 35 5.17 -6.68 5.36
CA ALA A 35 6.45 -7.14 5.93
C ALA A 35 7.58 -6.19 5.53
N SER A 36 7.62 -5.78 4.27
CA SER A 36 8.60 -4.84 3.74
C SER A 36 8.32 -3.38 4.17
N ALA A 37 7.06 -3.02 4.36
CA ALA A 37 6.64 -1.71 4.89
C ALA A 37 6.79 -1.57 6.43
N ARG A 38 7.12 -2.65 7.14
CA ARG A 38 7.22 -2.68 8.61
C ARG A 38 8.05 -1.55 9.22
N PRO A 39 9.22 -1.15 8.67
CA PRO A 39 10.00 -0.04 9.22
C PRO A 39 9.24 1.30 9.25
N LEU A 40 8.27 1.49 8.35
CA LEU A 40 7.43 2.71 8.28
C LEU A 40 6.28 2.68 9.30
N LEU A 41 5.86 1.49 9.70
CA LEU A 41 4.76 1.25 10.64
C LEU A 41 5.20 1.25 12.10
N GLU A 42 6.50 1.11 12.36
CA GLU A 42 7.03 1.05 13.70
C GLU A 42 7.20 2.44 14.34
N ARG A 43 6.96 2.50 15.65
CA ARG A 43 7.35 3.60 16.53
C ARG A 43 8.75 3.36 17.08
N ARG A 44 9.23 4.31 17.91
CA ARG A 44 10.47 4.13 18.67
C ARG A 44 10.44 2.76 19.38
N ARG A 45 11.59 2.08 19.35
CA ARG A 45 11.81 0.75 19.95
C ARG A 45 11.07 -0.40 19.23
N GLY A 46 10.76 -0.25 17.94
CA GLY A 46 10.24 -1.34 17.09
C GLY A 46 8.80 -1.78 17.41
N ARG A 47 8.04 -0.93 18.11
CA ARG A 47 6.63 -1.23 18.42
C ARG A 47 5.75 -0.81 17.27
N LEU A 48 4.94 -1.74 16.77
CA LEU A 48 3.96 -1.45 15.73
C LEU A 48 2.98 -0.37 16.19
N ASP A 49 2.74 0.61 15.32
CA ASP A 49 1.67 1.59 15.48
C ASP A 49 0.36 1.01 14.94
N CYS A 50 -0.42 0.31 15.77
CA CYS A 50 -1.65 -0.36 15.32
C CYS A 50 -2.66 0.62 14.68
N ALA A 51 -2.75 1.86 15.17
CA ALA A 51 -3.67 2.85 14.62
C ALA A 51 -3.26 3.26 13.19
N VAL A 52 -1.96 3.48 12.94
CA VAL A 52 -1.45 3.76 11.60
C VAL A 52 -1.61 2.56 10.69
N PHE A 53 -1.41 1.34 11.20
CA PHE A 53 -1.64 0.12 10.43
C PHE A 53 -3.10 -0.03 10.00
N ASP A 54 -4.06 0.20 10.90
CA ASP A 54 -5.48 0.13 10.59
C ASP A 54 -5.89 1.21 9.57
N ASP A 55 -5.39 2.45 9.73
CA ASP A 55 -5.60 3.52 8.74
C ASP A 55 -5.02 3.15 7.37
N LEU A 56 -3.83 2.53 7.34
CA LEU A 56 -3.16 2.12 6.12
C LEU A 56 -4.01 1.10 5.34
N ARG A 57 -4.64 0.15 6.02
CA ARG A 57 -5.56 -0.83 5.40
C ARG A 57 -6.79 -0.17 4.79
N VAL A 58 -7.31 0.89 5.41
CA VAL A 58 -8.44 1.66 4.85
C VAL A 58 -8.02 2.35 3.56
N MET A 59 -6.85 2.99 3.54
CA MET A 59 -6.31 3.68 2.36
C MET A 59 -5.97 2.69 1.24
N GLU A 60 -5.34 1.55 1.57
CA GLU A 60 -5.06 0.47 0.61
C GLU A 60 -6.33 0.00 -0.08
N ARG A 61 -7.38 -0.31 0.69
CA ARG A 61 -8.66 -0.77 0.15
C ARG A 61 -9.30 0.25 -0.79
N ALA A 62 -9.14 1.55 -0.51
CA ALA A 62 -9.63 2.62 -1.37
C ALA A 62 -8.77 2.80 -2.63
N ALA A 63 -7.45 2.59 -2.54
CA ALA A 63 -6.53 2.78 -3.66
C ALA A 63 -6.55 1.63 -4.68
N LEU A 64 -6.69 0.38 -4.23
CA LEU A 64 -6.69 -0.82 -5.09
C LEU A 64 -7.58 -0.73 -6.33
N PRO A 65 -8.89 -0.36 -6.23
CA PRO A 65 -9.73 -0.28 -7.42
C PRO A 65 -9.26 0.82 -8.39
N ILE A 66 -8.72 1.94 -7.89
CA ILE A 66 -8.22 3.03 -8.73
C ILE A 66 -6.95 2.62 -9.46
N LEU A 67 -6.00 2.00 -8.75
CA LEU A 67 -4.73 1.54 -9.31
C LEU A 67 -4.92 0.46 -10.38
N ASN A 68 -5.92 -0.41 -10.20
CA ASN A 68 -6.25 -1.48 -11.14
C ASN A 68 -7.16 -1.00 -12.29
N ALA A 69 -8.01 0.01 -12.07
CA ALA A 69 -8.84 0.59 -13.14
C ALA A 69 -8.00 1.42 -14.12
N ALA A 70 -7.07 2.26 -13.62
CA ALA A 70 -6.23 3.14 -14.44
C ALA A 70 -5.32 2.39 -15.44
N ARG A 71 -5.19 1.07 -15.32
CA ARG A 71 -4.39 0.22 -16.22
C ARG A 71 -5.22 -0.73 -17.10
N GLY A 72 -6.54 -0.74 -16.94
CA GLY A 72 -7.47 -1.48 -17.82
C GLY A 72 -7.90 -0.69 -19.05
N ASP A 73 -7.72 0.64 -19.03
CA ASP A 73 -8.16 1.58 -20.08
C ASP A 73 -7.02 2.03 -21.03
N ALA A 74 -5.85 1.38 -20.98
CA ALA A 74 -4.67 1.68 -21.81
C ALA A 74 -4.26 0.46 -22.65
#